data_AF-A0A1X1ANG0-F1
#
_entry.id   AF-A0A1X1ANG0-F1
#
_cell.length_a   1.000
_cell.length_b   1.000
_cell.length_c   1.000
_cell.angle_alpha   90.00
_cell.angle_beta   90.00
_cell.angle_gamma   90.00
#
_symmetry.space_group_name_H-M   'P 1'
#
loop_
_entity.id
_entity.type
_entity.pdbx_description
1 polymer ?
#
loop_
_entity_poly.entity_id
_entity_poly.type
_entity_poly.pdbx_seq_one_letter_code
_entity_poly.pdbx_strand_id
1 'polypeptide(L)'
;MSINLGLLIVVGLMAACGVYLLLERSLIRMLLGLLLVGNAINLLIVTVSGAMGNPPIIGRTADERSADADPLAQGMVLTAIVITMGVAAFVLSLAYRSFMINTDDEVDDDPEDLKVKRQRNFDAPDRDRSDDPVTGSDTIRGDLFDDDGNPVTQEEIRARRAQIHETDVLPDPDEPDDIEDRHELGDDEETDTDEQPGLDDDTEGGATR
;
A
#
# COMPACT_ATOMS: atom_id res chain seq x y z
N MET A 1 -7.92 45.78 1.76
CA MET A 1 -7.04 44.61 1.57
C MET A 1 -7.23 44.14 0.13
N SER A 2 -6.33 44.51 -0.78
CA SER A 2 -6.42 44.05 -2.18
C SER A 2 -5.72 42.70 -2.29
N ILE A 3 -6.50 41.64 -2.54
CA ILE A 3 -5.96 40.30 -2.79
C ILE A 3 -5.29 40.31 -4.17
N ASN A 4 -4.00 40.00 -4.22
CA ASN A 4 -3.25 39.92 -5.48
C ASN A 4 -3.56 38.59 -6.20
N LEU A 5 -4.64 38.59 -6.97
CA LEU A 5 -5.15 37.41 -7.66
C LEU A 5 -4.12 36.84 -8.66
N GLY A 6 -3.33 37.71 -9.31
CA GLY A 6 -2.26 37.28 -10.23
C GLY A 6 -1.17 36.47 -9.54
N LEU A 7 -0.72 36.89 -8.34
CA LEU A 7 0.26 36.14 -7.55
C LEU A 7 -0.31 34.78 -7.11
N LEU A 8 -1.58 34.74 -6.69
CA LEU A 8 -2.24 33.48 -6.33
C LEU A 8 -2.31 32.49 -7.49
N ILE A 9 -2.61 32.96 -8.70
CA ILE A 9 -2.62 32.11 -9.91
C ILE A 9 -1.21 31.57 -10.18
N VAL A 10 -0.18 32.41 -10.10
CA VAL A 10 1.21 31.99 -10.31
C VAL A 10 1.64 30.95 -9.28
N VAL A 11 1.32 31.15 -8.00
CA VAL A 11 1.58 30.19 -6.93
C VAL A 11 0.86 28.87 -7.19
N GLY A 12 -0.42 28.93 -7.57
CA GLY A 12 -1.19 27.73 -7.92
C GLY A 12 -0.59 26.97 -9.10
N LEU A 13 -0.15 27.67 -10.14
CA LEU A 13 0.51 27.07 -11.30
C LEU A 13 1.86 26.45 -10.94
N MET A 14 2.68 27.13 -10.12
CA MET A 14 3.95 26.59 -9.63
C MET A 14 3.72 25.35 -8.76
N ALA A 15 2.72 25.37 -7.88
CA ALA A 15 2.37 24.21 -7.06
C ALA A 15 1.88 23.04 -7.93
N ALA A 16 1.01 23.29 -8.90
CA ALA A 16 0.51 22.27 -9.83
C ALA A 16 1.64 21.67 -10.68
N CYS A 17 2.54 22.51 -11.21
CA CYS A 17 3.72 22.06 -11.95
C CYS A 17 4.68 21.27 -11.05
N GLY A 18 4.87 21.71 -9.82
CA GLY A 18 5.72 21.01 -8.86
C GLY A 18 5.16 19.64 -8.46
N VAL A 19 3.85 19.54 -8.22
CA VAL A 19 3.16 18.26 -8.00
C VAL A 19 3.25 17.36 -9.23
N TYR A 20 3.10 17.91 -10.44
CA TYR A 20 3.28 17.14 -11.67
C TYR A 20 4.68 16.53 -11.77
N LEU A 21 5.73 17.30 -11.48
CA LEU A 21 7.11 16.81 -11.47
C LEU A 21 7.37 15.78 -10.34
N LEU A 22 6.68 15.91 -9.20
CA LEU A 22 6.76 14.94 -8.09
C LEU A 22 6.19 13.57 -8.44
N LEU A 23 5.23 13.51 -9.39
CA LEU A 23 4.64 12.25 -9.86
C LEU A 23 5.46 11.58 -10.96
N GLU A 24 6.59 12.16 -11.34
CA GLU A 24 7.44 11.62 -12.39
C GLU A 24 8.36 10.52 -11.85
N ARG A 25 8.73 9.55 -12.70
CA ARG A 25 9.57 8.40 -12.30
C ARG A 25 11.04 8.73 -12.08
N SER A 26 11.54 9.88 -12.55
CA SER A 26 12.96 10.25 -12.39
C SER A 26 13.19 10.97 -11.07
N LEU A 27 14.21 10.55 -10.32
CA LEU A 27 14.56 11.15 -9.04
C LEU A 27 14.96 12.61 -9.16
N ILE A 28 15.68 12.99 -10.24
CA ILE A 28 16.05 14.39 -10.49
C ILE A 28 14.81 15.24 -10.75
N ARG A 29 13.86 14.74 -11.55
CA ARG A 29 12.59 15.44 -11.81
C ARG A 29 11.74 15.59 -10.54
N MET A 30 11.68 14.54 -9.72
CA MET A 30 11.02 14.59 -8.41
C MET A 30 11.68 15.61 -7.47
N LEU A 31 13.02 15.69 -7.45
CA LEU A 31 13.75 16.71 -6.68
C LEU A 31 13.43 18.12 -7.16
N LEU A 32 13.39 18.36 -8.47
CA LEU A 32 12.99 19.65 -9.04
C LEU A 32 11.54 19.99 -8.69
N GLY A 33 10.65 18.99 -8.67
CA GLY A 33 9.28 19.13 -8.20
C GLY A 33 9.20 19.58 -6.74
N LEU A 34 9.95 18.93 -5.84
CA LEU A 34 10.04 19.30 -4.43
C LEU A 34 10.54 20.74 -4.24
N LEU A 35 11.58 21.13 -4.97
CA LEU A 35 12.11 22.50 -4.96
C LEU A 35 11.06 23.50 -5.46
N LEU A 36 10.34 23.18 -6.54
CA LEU A 36 9.33 24.06 -7.12
C LEU A 36 8.14 24.25 -6.18
N VAL A 37 7.63 23.18 -5.56
CA VAL A 37 6.57 23.25 -4.54
C VAL A 37 7.05 24.04 -3.32
N GLY A 38 8.27 23.80 -2.84
CA GLY A 38 8.84 24.55 -1.72
C GLY A 38 8.88 26.06 -1.98
N ASN A 39 9.29 26.47 -3.18
CA ASN A 39 9.25 27.88 -3.59
C ASN A 39 7.82 28.42 -3.70
N ALA A 40 6.88 27.63 -4.22
CA ALA A 40 5.46 28.02 -4.29
C ALA A 40 4.87 28.27 -2.90
N ILE A 41 5.16 27.40 -1.92
CA ILE A 41 4.71 27.56 -0.53
C ILE A 41 5.34 28.80 0.12
N ASN A 42 6.64 29.04 -0.11
CA ASN A 42 7.30 30.25 0.40
C ASN A 42 6.65 31.52 -0.14
N LEU A 43 6.32 31.56 -1.43
CA LEU A 43 5.59 32.66 -2.04
C LEU A 43 4.15 32.78 -1.53
N LEU A 44 3.49 31.66 -1.26
CA LEU A 44 2.14 31.63 -0.68
C LEU A 44 2.12 32.29 0.70
N ILE A 45 3.07 31.95 1.57
CA ILE A 45 3.19 32.51 2.93
C ILE A 45 3.34 34.03 2.85
N VAL A 46 4.25 34.54 2.01
CA VAL A 46 4.45 35.98 1.83
C VAL A 46 3.20 36.67 1.27
N THR A 47 2.50 36.03 0.33
CA THR A 47 1.30 36.59 -0.32
C THR A 47 0.12 36.68 0.64
N VAL A 48 -0.05 35.69 1.53
CA VAL A 48 -1.14 35.64 2.52
C VAL A 48 -0.83 36.53 3.74
N SER A 49 0.44 36.72 4.07
CA SER A 49 0.89 37.48 5.24
C SER A 49 0.50 38.96 5.24
N GLY A 50 0.27 39.57 4.06
CA GLY A 50 -0.38 40.88 3.99
C GLY A 50 0.23 41.83 2.97
N ALA A 51 -0.04 43.13 3.16
CA ALA A 51 0.39 44.17 2.23
C ALA A 51 1.92 44.32 2.23
N MET A 52 2.47 44.76 1.10
CA MET A 52 3.88 45.13 1.02
C MET A 52 4.15 46.28 1.99
N GLY A 53 4.91 46.00 3.04
CA GLY A 53 5.27 46.96 4.08
C GLY A 53 6.72 47.42 3.98
N ASN A 54 7.16 48.22 4.96
CA ASN A 54 8.57 48.52 5.17
C ASN A 54 9.35 47.26 5.57
N PRO A 55 10.67 47.21 5.32
CA PRO A 55 11.50 46.16 5.89
C PRO A 55 11.37 46.19 7.43
N PRO A 56 11.18 45.05 8.11
CA PRO A 56 11.00 44.99 9.57
C PRO A 56 12.34 45.18 10.28
N ILE A 57 12.92 46.35 10.11
CA ILE A 57 14.18 46.80 10.69
C ILE A 57 13.90 48.14 11.34
N ILE A 58 14.11 48.23 12.64
CA ILE A 58 13.87 49.44 13.42
C ILE A 58 14.65 50.61 12.80
N GLY A 59 13.95 51.69 12.47
CA GLY A 59 14.54 52.90 11.92
C GLY A 59 14.82 52.88 10.41
N ARG A 60 14.41 51.83 9.67
CA ARG A 60 14.40 51.83 8.20
C ARG A 60 12.98 51.98 7.67
N THR A 61 12.73 53.06 6.96
CA THR A 61 11.53 53.27 6.15
C THR A 61 11.90 53.16 4.69
N ALA A 62 11.17 52.35 3.92
CA ALA A 62 11.14 52.49 2.48
C ALA A 62 10.02 53.49 2.16
N ASP A 63 10.24 54.40 1.22
CA ASP A 63 9.31 55.51 0.94
C ASP A 63 7.83 55.08 0.93
N GLU A 64 7.00 55.88 1.62
CA GLU A 64 5.53 55.94 1.54
C GLU A 64 4.72 54.73 2.06
N ARG A 65 5.30 53.79 2.80
CA ARG A 65 4.52 52.69 3.42
C ARG A 65 4.21 52.95 4.89
N SER A 66 2.94 52.84 5.23
CA SER A 66 2.38 53.12 6.55
C SER A 66 2.50 51.98 7.57
N ALA A 67 2.89 50.78 7.12
CA ALA A 67 3.10 49.62 7.99
C ALA A 67 4.34 48.83 7.59
N ASP A 68 4.96 48.17 8.57
CA ASP A 68 6.05 47.23 8.34
C ASP A 68 5.50 45.91 7.80
N ALA A 69 6.31 45.19 7.02
CA ALA A 69 5.99 43.84 6.60
C ALA A 69 6.04 42.89 7.81
N ASP A 70 5.20 41.86 7.80
CA ASP A 70 5.07 40.92 8.91
C ASP A 70 6.41 40.19 9.21
N PRO A 71 7.02 40.43 10.39
CA PRO A 71 8.29 39.82 10.76
C PRO A 71 8.16 38.32 11.02
N LEU A 72 6.98 37.85 11.42
CA LEU A 72 6.74 36.43 11.71
C LEU A 72 6.78 35.63 10.40
N ALA A 73 6.05 36.08 9.38
CA ALA A 73 6.06 35.44 8.08
C ALA A 73 7.46 35.41 7.44
N GLN A 74 8.25 36.48 7.56
CA GLN A 74 9.63 36.50 7.06
C GLN A 74 10.53 35.49 7.78
N GLY A 75 10.40 35.37 9.10
CA GLY A 75 11.11 34.35 9.87
C GLY A 75 10.75 32.93 9.43
N MET A 76 9.45 32.65 9.25
CA MET A 76 8.98 31.33 8.77
C MET A 76 9.50 30.98 7.37
N VAL A 77 9.55 31.95 6.45
CA VAL A 77 10.06 31.71 5.10
C VAL A 77 11.56 31.47 5.12
N LEU A 78 12.32 32.19 5.96
CA LEU A 78 13.76 31.96 6.10
C LEU A 78 14.05 30.53 6.62
N THR A 79 13.31 30.06 7.62
CA THR A 79 13.49 28.69 8.14
C THR A 79 13.09 27.64 7.10
N ALA A 80 11.98 27.86 6.38
CA ALA A 80 11.54 26.99 5.32
C ALA A 80 12.61 26.86 4.21
N ILE A 81 13.20 27.96 3.75
CA ILE A 81 14.26 27.95 2.73
C ILE A 81 15.45 27.09 3.16
N VAL A 82 15.90 27.24 4.41
CA VAL A 82 17.05 26.48 4.92
C VAL A 82 16.73 24.99 5.02
N ILE A 83 15.53 24.64 5.49
CA ILE A 83 15.08 23.23 5.55
C ILE A 83 15.01 22.65 4.13
N THR A 84 14.39 23.35 3.19
CA THR A 84 14.28 22.89 1.80
C THR A 84 15.65 22.70 1.16
N MET A 85 16.60 23.61 1.42
CA MET A 85 17.98 23.47 0.91
C MET A 85 18.70 22.27 1.53
N GLY A 86 18.53 22.02 2.83
CA GLY A 86 19.09 20.84 3.51
C GLY A 86 18.50 19.53 2.99
N VAL A 87 17.17 19.45 2.86
CA VAL A 87 16.48 18.27 2.30
C VAL A 87 16.88 18.06 0.85
N ALA A 88 16.94 19.12 0.03
CA ALA A 88 17.35 19.02 -1.36
C ALA A 88 18.80 18.54 -1.51
N ALA A 89 19.73 19.05 -0.70
CA ALA A 89 21.12 18.59 -0.69
C ALA A 89 21.22 17.12 -0.25
N PHE A 90 20.44 16.72 0.75
CA PHE A 90 20.39 15.33 1.22
C PHE A 90 19.85 14.38 0.14
N VAL A 91 18.69 14.70 -0.45
CA VAL A 91 18.08 13.92 -1.53
C VAL A 91 19.00 13.90 -2.75
N LEU A 92 19.62 15.01 -3.12
CA LEU A 92 20.58 15.06 -4.22
C LEU A 92 21.82 14.18 -3.95
N SER A 93 22.31 14.15 -2.72
CA SER A 93 23.40 13.24 -2.33
C SER A 93 22.99 11.77 -2.42
N LEU A 94 21.75 11.43 -2.07
CA LEU A 94 21.22 10.08 -2.22
C LEU A 94 21.00 9.71 -3.68
N ALA A 95 20.44 10.61 -4.48
CA ALA A 95 20.26 10.44 -5.92
C ALA A 95 21.60 10.23 -6.61
N TYR A 96 22.62 11.04 -6.28
CA TYR A 96 23.98 10.85 -6.78
C TYR A 96 24.55 9.48 -6.41
N ARG A 97 24.35 9.05 -5.15
CA ARG A 97 24.80 7.72 -4.70
C ARG A 97 24.04 6.59 -5.40
N SER A 98 22.74 6.74 -5.60
CA SER A 98 21.90 5.78 -6.32
C SER A 98 22.36 5.64 -7.77
N PHE A 99 22.59 6.77 -8.45
CA PHE A 99 23.08 6.80 -9.82
C PHE A 99 24.43 6.10 -9.96
N MET A 100 25.34 6.25 -8.99
CA MET A 100 26.63 5.53 -9.00
C MET A 100 26.45 4.00 -8.92
N ILE A 101 25.40 3.51 -8.26
CA ILE A 101 25.16 2.07 -8.05
C ILE A 101 24.36 1.47 -9.20
N ASN A 102 23.22 2.08 -9.56
CA ASN A 102 22.29 1.53 -10.55
C ASN A 102 22.55 2.02 -11.98
N THR A 103 23.32 3.11 -12.18
CA THR A 103 23.52 3.76 -13.49
C THR A 103 22.20 4.15 -14.19
N ASP A 104 21.13 4.28 -13.42
CA ASP A 104 19.81 4.75 -13.85
C ASP A 104 19.23 5.69 -12.79
N ASP A 105 18.41 6.66 -13.23
CA ASP A 105 17.73 7.65 -12.41
C ASP A 105 16.21 7.40 -12.32
N GLU A 106 15.70 6.39 -13.04
CA GLU A 106 14.29 5.98 -12.96
C GLU A 106 14.02 5.12 -11.70
N VAL A 107 12.87 5.37 -11.08
CA VAL A 107 12.35 4.57 -9.97
C VAL A 107 11.67 3.33 -10.53
N ASP A 108 12.21 2.17 -10.16
CA ASP A 108 11.70 0.86 -10.56
C ASP A 108 10.43 0.46 -9.81
N ASP A 109 9.62 -0.39 -10.46
CA ASP A 109 8.47 -1.05 -9.82
C ASP A 109 8.96 -2.22 -8.96
N ASP A 110 8.49 -2.31 -7.71
CA ASP A 110 8.88 -3.40 -6.82
C ASP A 110 8.40 -4.76 -7.37
N PRO A 111 9.26 -5.79 -7.47
CA PRO A 111 8.83 -7.13 -7.89
C PRO A 111 7.73 -7.73 -7.01
N GLU A 112 7.64 -7.35 -5.73
CA GLU A 112 6.56 -7.76 -4.83
C GLU A 112 5.22 -7.12 -5.22
N ASP A 113 5.21 -5.82 -5.52
CA ASP A 113 4.01 -5.11 -6.01
C ASP A 113 3.50 -5.73 -7.32
N LEU A 114 4.42 -6.11 -8.21
CA LEU A 114 4.09 -6.81 -9.45
C LEU A 114 3.56 -8.23 -9.25
N LYS A 115 3.89 -8.89 -8.12
CA LYS A 115 3.31 -10.18 -7.75
C LYS A 115 1.88 -9.97 -7.26
N VAL A 116 1.66 -9.03 -6.34
CA VAL A 116 0.33 -8.72 -5.79
C VAL A 116 -0.65 -8.33 -6.91
N LYS A 117 -0.23 -7.48 -7.88
CA LYS A 117 -1.08 -7.11 -9.01
C LYS A 117 -1.45 -8.27 -9.93
N ARG A 118 -0.61 -9.31 -10.01
CA ARG A 118 -0.85 -10.51 -10.83
C ARG A 118 -1.53 -11.63 -10.05
N GLN A 119 -1.47 -11.59 -8.73
CA GLN A 119 -2.11 -12.54 -7.85
C GLN A 119 -3.62 -12.42 -8.01
N ARG A 120 -4.28 -13.54 -8.28
CA ARG A 120 -5.74 -13.60 -8.23
C ARG A 120 -6.13 -13.67 -6.77
N ASN A 121 -7.29 -13.11 -6.40
CA ASN A 121 -7.82 -13.17 -5.03
C ASN A 121 -7.86 -14.61 -4.44
N PHE A 122 -7.86 -15.64 -5.29
CA PHE A 122 -7.82 -17.06 -4.92
C PHE A 122 -6.47 -17.57 -4.41
N ASP A 123 -5.36 -16.89 -4.70
CA ASP A 123 -4.00 -17.33 -4.32
C ASP A 123 -3.43 -16.54 -3.13
N ALA A 124 -4.24 -15.76 -2.43
CA ALA A 124 -3.79 -14.93 -1.31
C ALA A 124 -3.28 -15.80 -0.15
N PRO A 125 -2.15 -15.46 0.50
CA PRO A 125 -1.52 -16.31 1.52
C PRO A 125 -2.36 -16.48 2.79
N ASP A 126 -3.34 -15.61 2.99
CA ASP A 126 -4.33 -15.57 4.06
C ASP A 126 -5.60 -16.37 3.75
N ARG A 127 -5.73 -16.94 2.54
CA ARG A 127 -6.86 -17.82 2.20
C ARG A 127 -6.78 -19.18 2.87
N ASP A 128 -7.91 -19.62 3.40
CA ASP A 128 -8.09 -20.99 3.86
C ASP A 128 -8.60 -21.87 2.69
N ARG A 129 -8.22 -23.14 2.71
CA ARG A 129 -8.75 -24.18 1.81
C ARG A 129 -10.26 -24.39 2.01
N SER A 130 -10.82 -23.93 3.13
CA SER A 130 -12.26 -23.94 3.38
C SER A 130 -13.04 -22.86 2.64
N ASP A 131 -12.40 -21.81 2.12
CA ASP A 131 -13.11 -20.68 1.50
C ASP A 131 -13.86 -21.10 0.22
N ASP A 132 -14.94 -20.39 -0.11
CA ASP A 132 -15.74 -20.71 -1.28
C ASP A 132 -14.91 -20.51 -2.57
N PRO A 133 -14.75 -21.56 -3.41
CA PRO A 133 -13.97 -21.48 -4.65
C PRO A 133 -14.58 -20.56 -5.73
N VAL A 134 -15.82 -20.11 -5.57
CA VAL A 134 -16.50 -19.25 -6.54
C VAL A 134 -16.54 -17.80 -6.06
N THR A 135 -16.99 -17.57 -4.83
CA THR A 135 -17.17 -16.21 -4.27
C THR A 135 -15.95 -15.73 -3.49
N GLY A 136 -15.18 -16.65 -2.91
CA GLY A 136 -14.04 -16.33 -2.07
C GLY A 136 -14.40 -15.82 -0.68
N SER A 137 -15.65 -15.98 -0.25
CA SER A 137 -16.05 -15.72 1.13
C SER A 137 -15.59 -16.85 2.05
N ASP A 138 -15.29 -16.48 3.29
CA ASP A 138 -15.08 -17.40 4.39
C ASP A 138 -16.29 -18.33 4.49
N THR A 139 -16.04 -19.62 4.69
CA THR A 139 -17.12 -20.60 4.89
C THR A 139 -17.03 -21.21 6.28
N ILE A 140 -18.18 -21.64 6.78
CA ILE A 140 -18.31 -22.32 8.09
C ILE A 140 -17.43 -23.57 8.17
N ARG A 141 -16.95 -24.13 7.03
CA ARG A 141 -16.10 -25.32 7.03
C ARG A 141 -14.74 -25.12 7.71
N GLY A 142 -14.18 -23.91 7.70
CA GLY A 142 -12.90 -23.62 8.36
C GLY A 142 -12.99 -23.76 9.88
N ASP A 143 -14.13 -23.38 10.45
CA ASP A 143 -14.39 -23.39 11.89
C ASP A 143 -14.71 -24.78 12.48
N LEU A 144 -14.81 -25.80 11.62
CA LEU A 144 -15.17 -27.17 12.00
C LEU A 144 -13.99 -28.02 12.49
N PHE A 145 -12.78 -27.46 12.53
CA PHE A 145 -11.57 -28.18 12.94
C PHE A 145 -10.88 -27.52 14.14
N ASP A 146 -10.30 -28.32 15.03
CA ASP A 146 -9.43 -27.84 16.10
C ASP A 146 -8.01 -27.53 15.58
N ASP A 147 -7.16 -26.95 16.45
CA ASP A 147 -5.79 -26.55 16.09
C ASP A 147 -4.91 -27.76 15.69
N ASP A 148 -5.35 -28.98 16.03
CA ASP A 148 -4.70 -30.26 15.71
C ASP A 148 -5.30 -30.92 14.43
N GLY A 149 -6.31 -30.31 13.82
CA GLY A 149 -6.95 -30.77 12.57
C GLY A 149 -8.05 -31.83 12.75
N ASN A 150 -8.52 -32.08 13.97
CA ASN A 150 -9.63 -33.00 14.24
C ASN A 150 -10.99 -32.28 14.14
N PRO A 151 -12.06 -32.97 13.72
CA PRO A 151 -13.39 -32.38 13.67
C PRO A 151 -13.92 -32.04 15.07
N VAL A 152 -14.24 -30.77 15.32
CA VAL A 152 -14.79 -30.33 16.62
C VAL A 152 -16.24 -30.75 16.80
N THR A 153 -16.63 -30.95 18.05
CA THR A 153 -18.00 -31.34 18.39
C THR A 153 -18.96 -30.15 18.31
N GLN A 154 -20.25 -30.41 18.09
CA GLN A 154 -21.25 -29.34 17.94
C GLN A 154 -21.41 -28.42 19.17
N GLU A 155 -21.04 -28.88 20.36
CA GLU A 155 -21.06 -28.08 21.58
C GLU A 155 -19.89 -27.10 21.62
N GLU A 156 -18.72 -27.51 21.15
CA GLU A 156 -17.50 -26.70 21.08
C GLU A 156 -17.60 -25.60 20.01
N ILE A 157 -18.20 -25.91 18.85
CA ILE A 157 -18.47 -24.93 17.78
C ILE A 157 -19.35 -23.79 18.32
N ARG A 158 -20.44 -24.13 19.01
CA ARG A 158 -21.35 -23.15 19.62
C ARG A 158 -20.65 -22.30 20.67
N ALA A 159 -19.76 -22.89 21.46
CA ALA A 159 -18.99 -22.17 22.47
C ALA A 159 -17.97 -21.20 21.85
N ARG A 160 -17.29 -21.59 20.76
CA ARG A 160 -16.36 -20.72 20.01
C ARG A 160 -17.10 -19.58 19.33
N ARG A 161 -18.20 -19.87 18.64
CA ARG A 161 -19.01 -18.85 17.94
C ARG A 161 -19.64 -17.84 18.89
N ALA A 162 -20.03 -18.25 20.10
CA ALA A 162 -20.53 -17.32 21.12
C ALA A 162 -19.47 -16.30 21.60
N GLN A 163 -18.18 -16.56 21.35
CA GLN A 163 -17.08 -15.66 21.71
C GLN A 163 -16.62 -14.78 20.54
N ILE A 164 -16.88 -15.18 19.29
CA ILE A 164 -16.49 -14.42 18.10
C ILE A 164 -17.60 -13.43 17.75
N HIS A 165 -17.33 -12.13 17.89
CA HIS A 165 -18.21 -11.07 17.39
C HIS A 165 -17.88 -10.79 15.92
N GLU A 166 -18.46 -11.57 15.01
CA GLU A 166 -18.44 -11.26 13.58
C GLU A 166 -19.33 -10.04 13.34
N THR A 167 -18.73 -8.91 12.95
CA THR A 167 -19.45 -7.64 12.75
C THR A 167 -19.93 -7.47 11.30
N ASP A 168 -19.50 -8.35 10.40
CA ASP A 168 -19.61 -8.17 8.95
C ASP A 168 -20.63 -9.11 8.27
N VAL A 169 -21.22 -10.05 9.02
CA VAL A 169 -22.26 -10.98 8.53
C VAL A 169 -23.61 -10.61 9.16
N LEU A 170 -24.51 -10.00 8.38
CA LEU A 170 -25.91 -9.87 8.79
C LEU A 170 -26.57 -11.25 8.65
N PRO A 171 -27.22 -11.79 9.69
CA PRO A 171 -28.00 -13.01 9.55
C PRO A 171 -29.16 -12.75 8.59
N ASP A 172 -29.24 -13.53 7.50
CA ASP A 172 -30.40 -13.54 6.61
C ASP A 172 -31.56 -14.21 7.35
N PRO A 173 -32.66 -13.49 7.64
CA PRO A 173 -33.76 -14.02 8.45
C PRO A 173 -34.56 -15.14 7.77
N ASP A 174 -34.35 -15.39 6.47
CA ASP A 174 -35.16 -16.32 5.68
C ASP A 174 -34.43 -17.64 5.34
N GLU A 175 -33.18 -17.84 5.77
CA GLU A 175 -32.44 -19.10 5.57
C GLU A 175 -32.69 -20.06 6.74
N PRO A 176 -33.35 -21.21 6.53
CA PRO A 176 -33.55 -22.19 7.59
C PRO A 176 -32.20 -22.80 8.01
N ASP A 177 -32.02 -22.99 9.33
CA ASP A 177 -30.94 -23.77 9.91
C ASP A 177 -31.08 -25.24 9.46
N ASP A 178 -30.61 -25.57 8.26
CA ASP A 178 -30.63 -26.92 7.72
C ASP A 178 -29.58 -27.78 8.44
N ILE A 179 -29.92 -28.24 9.65
CA ILE A 179 -29.17 -29.22 10.44
C ILE A 179 -29.62 -30.67 10.11
N GLU A 180 -30.55 -30.86 9.17
CA GLU A 180 -31.03 -32.18 8.77
C GLU A 180 -30.58 -32.54 7.36
N ASP A 181 -29.34 -33.03 7.23
CA ASP A 181 -28.98 -34.04 6.22
C ASP A 181 -27.70 -34.77 6.66
N ARG A 182 -27.80 -35.43 7.81
CA ARG A 182 -26.88 -36.49 8.23
C ARG A 182 -27.58 -37.83 8.06
N HIS A 183 -27.69 -38.34 6.84
CA HIS A 183 -27.87 -39.77 6.61
C HIS A 183 -27.36 -40.13 5.21
N GLU A 184 -26.65 -41.26 5.13
CA GLU A 184 -26.28 -42.02 3.91
C GLU A 184 -24.96 -41.69 3.20
N LEU A 185 -23.85 -42.08 3.84
CA LEU A 185 -22.75 -42.82 3.21
C LEU A 185 -22.42 -43.93 4.23
N GLY A 186 -22.95 -45.14 4.17
CA GLY A 186 -22.92 -46.06 3.03
C GLY A 186 -21.84 -47.10 3.32
N ASP A 187 -22.11 -47.99 4.28
CA ASP A 187 -21.29 -49.15 4.62
C ASP A 187 -21.42 -50.20 3.50
N ASP A 188 -20.45 -50.29 2.57
CA ASP A 188 -20.43 -51.36 1.57
C ASP A 188 -19.08 -52.12 1.60
N GLU A 189 -19.14 -53.25 2.32
CA GLU A 189 -18.59 -54.59 2.03
C GLU A 189 -17.12 -54.79 1.60
N GLU A 190 -16.41 -55.57 2.44
CA GLU A 190 -15.30 -56.45 2.08
C GLU A 190 -15.64 -57.32 0.85
N THR A 191 -14.79 -57.28 -0.18
CA THR A 191 -14.57 -58.46 -1.03
C THR A 191 -13.09 -58.57 -1.38
N ASP A 192 -12.47 -59.59 -0.78
CA ASP A 192 -11.16 -60.14 -1.07
C ASP A 192 -11.24 -60.93 -2.39
N THR A 193 -10.33 -60.69 -3.36
CA THR A 193 -9.67 -61.73 -4.19
C THR A 193 -8.75 -61.15 -5.28
N ASP A 194 -7.50 -61.62 -5.21
CA ASP A 194 -6.65 -62.16 -6.27
C ASP A 194 -5.76 -61.27 -7.17
N GLU A 195 -4.45 -61.53 -6.96
CA GLU A 195 -3.40 -61.76 -7.96
C GLU A 195 -2.75 -60.54 -8.65
N GLN A 196 -1.68 -60.04 -8.02
CA GLN A 196 -0.54 -59.50 -8.75
C GLN A 196 0.43 -60.64 -9.08
N PRO A 197 0.80 -60.89 -10.36
CA PRO A 197 1.99 -61.66 -10.65
C PRO A 197 3.19 -60.71 -10.67
N GLY A 198 4.12 -60.94 -9.75
CA GLY A 198 5.48 -60.44 -9.82
C GLY A 198 6.18 -60.95 -11.08
N LEU A 199 7.05 -60.10 -11.64
CA LEU A 199 7.89 -60.44 -12.78
C LEU A 199 9.34 -60.33 -12.31
N ASP A 200 9.87 -61.45 -11.82
CA ASP A 200 11.29 -61.67 -11.60
C ASP A 200 11.83 -62.63 -12.67
N ASP A 201 12.90 -62.16 -13.31
CA ASP A 201 14.12 -62.86 -13.72
C ASP A 201 14.23 -63.76 -14.97
N ASP A 202 15.42 -63.59 -15.57
CA ASP A 202 16.24 -64.49 -16.39
C ASP A 202 15.90 -64.85 -17.85
N THR A 203 16.71 -64.31 -18.79
CA THR A 203 17.42 -65.16 -19.77
C THR A 203 18.63 -64.47 -20.44
N GLU A 204 19.83 -64.96 -20.07
CA GLU A 204 21.03 -65.33 -20.86
C GLU A 204 21.48 -64.60 -22.15
N GLY A 205 22.81 -64.38 -22.21
CA GLY A 205 23.66 -64.37 -23.43
C GLY A 205 24.13 -62.97 -23.85
N GLY A 206 25.40 -62.60 -23.99
CA GLY A 206 26.63 -63.36 -24.25
C GLY A 206 27.43 -62.64 -25.35
N ALA A 207 28.67 -62.25 -25.03
CA ALA A 207 29.84 -62.08 -25.92
C ALA A 207 29.93 -60.92 -26.97
N THR A 208 31.05 -60.18 -26.85
CA THR A 208 31.84 -59.54 -27.94
C THR A 208 31.18 -58.39 -28.72
N ARG A 209 31.74 -57.19 -28.85
CA ARG A 209 33.10 -56.83 -29.30
C ARG A 209 33.31 -55.34 -29.04
#